data_AF-U6JYM5-F1
#
_entry.id   AF-U6JYM5-F1
#
_cell.length_a   1.000
_cell.length_b   1.000
_cell.length_c   1.000
_cell.angle_alpha   90.00
_cell.angle_beta   90.00
_cell.angle_gamma   90.00
#
_symmetry.space_group_name_H-M   'P 1'
#
loop_
_entity.id
_entity.type
_entity.pdbx_description
1 polymer ?
#
loop_
_entity_poly.entity_id
_entity_poly.type
_entity_poly.pdbx_seq_one_letter_code
_entity_poly.pdbx_strand_id
1 'polypeptide(L)'
;MTVCYGVTALGARDQVLSQLEDLLGGQVRPEVLRELGGFLSRVVLQSIGELFRGAMQTKKWLDAVSGVCTAAGVPVAWEVPAIGLLCEQPYRSLQQQQIRSALQRHTLHVSGDSAPVSRSKQRLGFPPNFIHSLDAAHMMLTALECIGTCRMDMAAVHDSYWAHAGCIDTLAVALRRQFVALYQHNPLQSLYENVKFRLPQQAAQLPPPPARGQLDIRQVLDSPYFFH
;
A
#
# COMPACT_ATOMS: atom_id res chain seq x y z
N MET A 1 -7.96 -9.73 1.26
CA MET A 1 -6.71 -9.18 1.84
C MET A 1 -5.79 -8.60 0.77
N THR A 2 -5.47 -9.33 -0.29
CA THR A 2 -4.40 -8.99 -1.26
C THR A 2 -4.67 -7.80 -2.20
N VAL A 3 -5.92 -7.36 -2.36
CA VAL A 3 -6.28 -6.24 -3.25
C VAL A 3 -5.65 -4.91 -2.80
N CYS A 4 -5.57 -4.68 -1.48
CA CYS A 4 -4.88 -3.51 -0.90
C CYS A 4 -3.38 -3.52 -1.21
N TYR A 5 -2.83 -4.70 -1.55
CA TYR A 5 -1.42 -4.92 -1.87
C TYR A 5 -1.13 -4.85 -3.39
N GLY A 6 -2.06 -4.31 -4.19
CA GLY A 6 -1.84 -4.10 -5.61
C GLY A 6 -2.07 -5.32 -6.50
N VAL A 7 -2.74 -6.36 -5.99
CA VAL A 7 -3.13 -7.51 -6.80
C VAL A 7 -4.03 -7.09 -7.97
N THR A 8 -3.68 -7.58 -9.16
CA THR A 8 -4.44 -7.34 -10.39
C THR A 8 -5.64 -8.29 -10.48
N ALA A 9 -6.60 -8.01 -11.37
CA ALA A 9 -7.73 -8.91 -11.58
C ALA A 9 -7.29 -10.34 -11.97
N LEU A 10 -6.20 -10.46 -12.73
CA LEU A 10 -5.59 -11.75 -13.06
C LEU A 10 -5.03 -12.42 -11.81
N GLY A 11 -4.24 -11.71 -10.99
CA GLY A 11 -3.70 -12.26 -9.75
C GLY A 11 -4.80 -12.67 -8.75
N ALA A 12 -5.89 -11.91 -8.66
CA ALA A 12 -7.04 -12.26 -7.82
C ALA A 12 -7.75 -13.53 -8.33
N ARG A 13 -7.90 -13.68 -9.65
CA ARG A 13 -8.43 -14.92 -10.25
C ARG A 13 -7.52 -16.10 -9.94
N ASP A 14 -6.22 -15.96 -10.10
CA ASP A 14 -5.28 -17.05 -9.88
C ASP A 14 -5.26 -17.47 -8.40
N GLN A 15 -5.42 -16.52 -7.46
CA GLN A 15 -5.62 -16.83 -6.03
C GLN A 15 -6.91 -17.60 -5.76
N VAL A 16 -8.03 -17.18 -6.34
CA VAL A 16 -9.31 -17.91 -6.22
C VAL A 16 -9.19 -19.31 -6.83
N LEU A 17 -8.53 -19.43 -7.99
CA LEU A 17 -8.34 -20.70 -8.67
C LEU A 17 -7.52 -21.67 -7.81
N SER A 18 -6.40 -21.21 -7.24
CA SER A 18 -5.56 -22.02 -6.35
C SER A 18 -6.36 -22.56 -5.16
N GLN A 19 -7.21 -21.73 -4.53
CA GLN A 19 -8.06 -22.21 -3.44
C GLN A 19 -9.14 -23.21 -3.89
N LEU A 20 -9.68 -23.05 -5.10
CA LEU A 20 -10.63 -24.02 -5.66
C LEU A 20 -9.95 -25.35 -6.03
N GLU A 21 -8.70 -25.30 -6.50
CA GLU A 21 -7.89 -26.50 -6.75
C GLU A 21 -7.63 -27.27 -5.45
N ASP A 22 -7.34 -26.59 -4.35
CA ASP A 22 -7.15 -27.24 -3.05
C ASP A 22 -8.44 -27.91 -2.53
N LEU A 23 -9.61 -27.30 -2.78
CA LEU A 23 -10.90 -27.79 -2.28
C LEU A 23 -11.56 -28.86 -3.16
N LEU A 24 -11.46 -28.71 -4.49
CA LEU A 24 -12.20 -29.49 -5.48
C LEU A 24 -11.28 -30.22 -6.48
N GLY A 25 -9.96 -30.14 -6.27
CA GLY A 25 -8.96 -30.78 -7.12
C GLY A 25 -9.23 -32.28 -7.29
N GLY A 26 -9.24 -32.73 -8.54
CA GLY A 26 -9.51 -34.12 -8.89
C GLY A 26 -10.98 -34.55 -8.78
N GLN A 27 -11.87 -33.74 -8.19
CA GLN A 27 -13.31 -34.01 -8.12
C GLN A 27 -14.06 -33.47 -9.34
N VAL A 28 -13.54 -32.42 -9.96
CA VAL A 28 -14.11 -31.79 -11.16
C VAL A 28 -13.08 -31.71 -12.29
N ARG A 29 -13.57 -31.62 -13.53
CA ARG A 29 -12.70 -31.41 -14.69
C ARG A 29 -11.97 -30.05 -14.58
N PRO A 30 -10.71 -29.95 -15.01
CA PRO A 30 -9.95 -28.70 -14.95
C PRO A 30 -10.65 -27.52 -15.63
N GLU A 31 -11.39 -27.76 -16.71
CA GLU A 31 -12.13 -26.73 -17.45
C GLU A 31 -13.22 -26.10 -16.58
N VAL A 32 -13.97 -26.94 -15.85
CA VAL A 32 -15.03 -26.51 -14.93
C VAL A 32 -14.42 -25.70 -13.79
N LEU A 33 -13.27 -26.13 -13.27
CA LEU A 33 -12.56 -25.42 -12.20
C LEU A 33 -12.13 -24.02 -12.65
N ARG A 34 -11.60 -23.88 -13.88
CA ARG A 34 -11.25 -22.58 -14.48
C ARG A 34 -12.48 -21.68 -14.67
N GLU A 35 -13.60 -22.23 -15.12
CA GLU A 35 -14.85 -21.48 -15.27
C GLU A 35 -15.39 -20.97 -13.93
N LEU A 36 -15.41 -21.83 -12.91
CA LEU A 36 -15.81 -21.47 -11.54
C LEU A 36 -14.89 -20.40 -10.95
N GLY A 37 -13.58 -20.57 -11.10
CA GLY A 37 -12.60 -19.58 -10.63
C GLY A 37 -12.76 -18.22 -11.31
N GLY A 38 -13.01 -18.20 -12.62
CA GLY A 38 -13.30 -16.97 -13.37
C GLY A 38 -14.61 -16.30 -12.96
N PHE A 39 -15.67 -17.07 -12.69
CA PHE A 39 -16.93 -16.55 -12.17
C PHE A 39 -16.77 -15.97 -10.77
N LEU A 40 -16.24 -16.74 -9.83
CA LEU A 40 -16.08 -16.34 -8.43
C LEU A 40 -15.16 -15.13 -8.28
N SER A 41 -14.04 -15.10 -9.02
CA SER A 41 -13.13 -13.95 -9.02
C SER A 41 -13.82 -12.66 -9.47
N ARG A 42 -14.67 -12.72 -10.52
CA ARG A 42 -15.45 -11.55 -10.95
C ARG A 42 -16.41 -11.06 -9.88
N VAL A 43 -17.17 -11.98 -9.26
CA VAL A 43 -18.12 -11.63 -8.19
C VAL A 43 -17.37 -11.00 -7.01
N VAL A 44 -16.28 -11.60 -6.55
CA VAL A 44 -15.44 -11.08 -5.46
C VAL A 44 -14.93 -9.67 -5.77
N LEU A 45 -14.36 -9.46 -6.96
CA LEU A 45 -13.83 -8.16 -7.35
C LEU A 45 -14.91 -7.09 -7.48
N GLN A 46 -16.10 -7.46 -7.98
CA GLN A 46 -17.25 -6.56 -8.04
C GLN A 46 -17.70 -6.16 -6.63
N SER A 47 -17.87 -7.12 -5.72
CA SER A 47 -18.25 -6.85 -4.33
C SER A 47 -17.22 -5.96 -3.62
N ILE A 48 -15.92 -6.20 -3.82
CA ILE A 48 -14.86 -5.33 -3.28
C ILE A 48 -14.98 -3.91 -3.83
N GLY A 49 -15.22 -3.76 -5.14
CA GLY A 49 -15.39 -2.46 -5.78
C GLY A 49 -16.58 -1.67 -5.23
N GLU A 50 -17.68 -2.36 -4.92
CA GLU A 50 -18.90 -1.76 -4.37
C GLU A 50 -18.76 -1.38 -2.89
N LEU A 51 -18.18 -2.28 -2.07
CA LEU A 51 -17.99 -2.08 -0.63
C LEU A 51 -16.89 -1.06 -0.33
N PHE A 52 -15.77 -1.10 -1.06
CA PHE A 52 -14.57 -0.29 -0.79
C PHE A 52 -14.36 0.83 -1.82
N ARG A 53 -15.45 1.49 -2.25
CA ARG A 53 -15.40 2.58 -3.25
C ARG A 53 -14.38 3.67 -2.92
N GLY A 54 -14.31 4.11 -1.67
CA GLY A 54 -13.35 5.11 -1.22
C GLY A 54 -11.90 4.66 -1.39
N ALA A 55 -11.58 3.42 -0.98
CA ALA A 55 -10.24 2.87 -1.13
C ALA A 55 -9.84 2.73 -2.62
N MET A 56 -10.77 2.31 -3.47
CA MET A 56 -10.54 2.20 -4.92
C MET A 56 -10.29 3.56 -5.58
N GLN A 57 -11.01 4.61 -5.15
CA GLN A 57 -10.77 5.98 -5.61
C GLN A 57 -9.40 6.49 -5.17
N THR A 58 -9.03 6.27 -3.90
CA THR A 58 -7.68 6.62 -3.39
C THR A 58 -6.59 5.90 -4.16
N LYS A 59 -6.73 4.58 -4.40
CA LYS A 59 -5.76 3.83 -5.20
C LYS A 59 -5.61 4.42 -6.60
N LYS A 60 -6.73 4.70 -7.29
CA LYS A 60 -6.71 5.30 -8.64
C LYS A 60 -6.04 6.68 -8.63
N TRP A 61 -6.24 7.46 -7.58
CA TRP A 61 -5.59 8.75 -7.43
C TRP A 61 -4.07 8.61 -7.17
N LEU A 62 -3.64 7.65 -6.34
CA LEU A 62 -2.22 7.33 -6.15
C LEU A 62 -1.57 6.85 -7.46
N ASP A 63 -2.29 6.08 -8.29
CA ASP A 63 -1.83 5.70 -9.64
C ASP A 63 -1.58 6.95 -10.52
N ALA A 64 -2.40 8.00 -10.40
CA ALA A 64 -2.22 9.27 -11.11
C ALA A 64 -1.01 10.06 -10.59
N VAL A 65 -0.79 10.09 -9.27
CA VAL A 65 0.41 10.69 -8.66
C VAL A 65 1.68 10.01 -9.20
N SER A 66 1.69 8.67 -9.24
CA SER A 66 2.82 7.92 -9.83
C SER A 66 3.03 8.26 -11.31
N GLY A 67 1.95 8.47 -12.06
CA GLY A 67 1.99 8.95 -13.44
C GLY A 67 2.71 10.30 -13.58
N VAL A 68 2.43 11.26 -12.71
CA VAL A 68 3.09 12.59 -12.69
C VAL A 68 4.59 12.47 -12.42
N CYS A 69 4.98 11.74 -11.37
CA CYS A 69 6.40 11.56 -11.02
C CYS A 69 7.17 10.86 -12.14
N THR A 70 6.61 9.78 -12.69
CA THR A 70 7.26 9.00 -13.74
C THR A 70 7.30 9.71 -15.09
N ALA A 71 6.35 10.63 -15.37
CA ALA A 71 6.42 11.53 -16.52
C ALA A 71 7.56 12.55 -16.40
N ALA A 72 7.87 13.00 -15.19
CA ALA A 72 9.05 13.82 -14.89
C ALA A 72 10.37 13.01 -14.83
N GLY A 73 10.32 11.68 -14.98
CA GLY A 73 11.50 10.82 -14.94
C GLY A 73 12.06 10.57 -13.54
N VAL A 74 11.34 10.95 -12.49
CA VAL A 74 11.75 10.79 -11.08
C VAL A 74 10.96 9.67 -10.40
N PRO A 75 11.55 8.96 -9.42
CA PRO A 75 10.82 7.98 -8.62
C PRO A 75 9.74 8.68 -7.77
N VAL A 76 8.72 7.92 -7.38
CA VAL A 76 7.74 8.43 -6.42
C VAL A 76 8.41 8.50 -5.04
N ALA A 77 8.35 9.67 -4.42
CA ALA A 77 8.85 9.90 -3.08
C ALA A 77 7.85 10.77 -2.29
N TRP A 78 7.70 10.49 -1.01
CA TRP A 78 6.76 11.16 -0.11
C TRP A 78 7.34 11.26 1.29
N GLU A 79 6.70 12.09 2.10
CA GLU A 79 7.01 12.24 3.51
C GLU A 79 5.83 11.77 4.34
N VAL A 80 6.11 11.20 5.52
CA VAL A 80 5.15 10.98 6.59
C VAL A 80 5.46 11.97 7.72
N PRO A 81 4.86 13.17 7.72
CA PRO A 81 5.29 14.27 8.58
C PRO A 81 5.17 13.96 10.07
N ALA A 82 4.19 13.14 10.46
CA ALA A 82 3.94 12.76 11.85
C ALA A 82 5.15 12.10 12.54
N ILE A 83 6.05 11.48 11.77
CA ILE A 83 7.29 10.86 12.26
C ILE A 83 8.54 11.37 11.53
N GLY A 84 8.41 12.36 10.64
CA GLY A 84 9.52 12.88 9.81
C GLY A 84 10.14 11.85 8.87
N LEU A 85 9.41 10.80 8.48
CA LEU A 85 9.93 9.72 7.64
C LEU A 85 9.85 10.09 6.16
N LEU A 86 11.00 10.13 5.49
CA LEU A 86 11.09 10.28 4.04
C LEU A 86 11.13 8.90 3.37
N CYS A 87 10.27 8.70 2.38
CA CYS A 87 10.13 7.46 1.64
C CYS A 87 10.33 7.70 0.15
N GLU A 88 10.99 6.75 -0.54
CA GLU A 88 11.14 6.74 -1.99
C GLU A 88 10.99 5.30 -2.50
N GLN A 89 10.37 5.13 -3.67
CA GLN A 89 10.35 3.85 -4.36
C GLN A 89 11.58 3.69 -5.26
N PRO A 90 12.48 2.71 -5.01
CA PRO A 90 13.71 2.53 -5.77
C PRO A 90 13.48 1.80 -7.11
N TYR A 91 12.25 1.77 -7.62
CA TYR A 91 11.91 0.97 -8.80
C TYR A 91 12.41 1.62 -10.09
N ARG A 92 13.57 1.14 -10.56
CA ARG A 92 14.16 1.47 -11.85
C ARG A 92 14.13 0.26 -12.80
N SER A 93 14.17 0.53 -14.10
CA SER A 93 14.15 -0.50 -15.13
C SER A 93 15.55 -1.11 -15.24
N LEU A 94 15.62 -2.44 -15.32
CA LEU A 94 16.89 -3.11 -15.59
C LEU A 94 17.34 -2.76 -17.01
N GLN A 95 18.52 -2.18 -17.15
CA GLN A 95 19.12 -2.02 -18.47
C GLN A 95 19.85 -3.31 -18.83
N GLN A 96 19.49 -3.89 -19.96
CA GLN A 96 20.25 -4.98 -20.54
C GLN A 96 21.32 -4.39 -21.44
N GLN A 97 22.58 -4.68 -21.14
CA GLN A 97 23.70 -4.36 -22.00
C GLN A 97 24.22 -5.66 -22.60
N GLN A 98 24.25 -5.75 -23.93
CA GLN A 98 24.86 -6.88 -24.61
C GLN A 98 26.31 -6.58 -24.93
N ILE A 99 27.22 -7.37 -24.38
CA ILE A 99 28.65 -7.34 -24.70
C ILE A 99 28.93 -8.49 -25.66
N ARG A 100 29.36 -8.14 -26.88
CA ARG A 100 29.79 -9.13 -27.86
C ARG A 100 31.30 -9.34 -27.74
N SER A 101 31.71 -10.56 -27.41
CA SER A 101 33.10 -11.01 -27.50
C SER A 101 33.35 -11.73 -28.83
N ALA A 102 34.60 -12.11 -29.10
CA ALA A 102 34.98 -12.87 -30.29
C ALA A 102 34.33 -14.27 -30.34
N LEU A 103 33.99 -14.86 -29.18
CA LEU A 103 33.47 -16.23 -29.09
C LEU A 103 31.97 -16.30 -28.80
N GLN A 104 31.41 -15.32 -28.09
CA GLN A 104 30.01 -15.34 -27.67
C GLN A 104 29.46 -13.96 -27.31
N ARG A 105 28.14 -13.89 -27.14
CA ARG A 105 27.41 -12.70 -26.70
C ARG A 105 26.99 -12.88 -25.24
N HIS A 106 27.41 -11.95 -24.39
CA HIS A 106 27.00 -11.89 -22.99
C HIS A 106 25.92 -10.82 -22.82
N THR A 107 24.84 -11.14 -22.10
CA THR A 107 23.84 -10.14 -21.68
C THR A 107 24.09 -9.82 -20.21
N LEU A 108 24.45 -8.58 -19.91
CA LEU A 108 24.59 -8.06 -18.56
C LEU A 108 23.33 -7.30 -18.19
N HIS A 109 22.88 -7.47 -16.95
CA HIS A 109 21.85 -6.63 -16.37
C HIS A 109 22.54 -5.56 -15.54
N VAL A 110 22.51 -4.32 -16.02
CA VAL A 110 23.00 -3.15 -15.29
C VAL A 110 21.82 -2.54 -14.54
N SER A 111 21.93 -2.52 -13.22
CA SER A 111 20.99 -1.84 -12.32
C SER A 111 21.73 -0.76 -11.54
N GLY A 112 21.15 0.44 -11.42
CA GLY A 112 21.72 1.55 -10.65
C GLY A 112 20.89 2.82 -10.77
N ASP A 113 21.30 3.88 -10.08
CA ASP A 113 20.57 5.15 -10.02
C ASP A 113 20.46 5.89 -11.35
N SER A 114 21.36 5.58 -12.28
CA SER A 114 21.33 6.10 -13.66
C SER A 114 20.26 5.45 -14.53
N ALA A 115 19.68 4.31 -14.10
CA ALA A 115 18.68 3.61 -14.87
C ALA A 115 17.32 4.34 -14.86
N PRO A 116 16.57 4.32 -15.98
CA PRO A 116 15.30 5.02 -16.07
C PRO A 116 14.26 4.41 -15.12
N VAL A 117 13.41 5.25 -14.55
CA VAL A 117 12.34 4.82 -13.63
C VAL A 117 11.39 3.82 -14.31
N SER A 118 11.06 2.76 -13.58
CA SER A 118 10.14 1.74 -14.09
C SER A 118 8.71 2.18 -13.86
N ARG A 119 8.07 2.76 -14.89
CA ARG A 119 6.68 3.29 -14.80
C ARG A 119 5.69 2.28 -14.22
N SER A 120 5.78 1.02 -14.67
CA SER A 120 4.88 -0.05 -14.22
C SER A 120 5.09 -0.39 -12.75
N LYS A 121 6.34 -0.60 -12.31
CA LYS A 121 6.65 -0.98 -10.92
C LYS A 121 6.38 0.15 -9.93
N GLN A 122 6.69 1.39 -10.31
CA GLN A 122 6.34 2.58 -9.53
C GLN A 122 4.81 2.63 -9.31
N ARG A 123 4.03 2.58 -10.40
CA ARG A 123 2.56 2.63 -10.31
C ARG A 123 1.98 1.50 -9.46
N LEU A 124 2.38 0.26 -9.70
CA LEU A 124 1.83 -0.89 -9.00
C LEU A 124 2.24 -0.95 -7.52
N GLY A 125 3.48 -0.57 -7.19
CA GLY A 125 3.99 -0.61 -5.83
C GLY A 125 3.61 0.61 -4.99
N PHE A 126 3.21 1.73 -5.61
CA PHE A 126 3.03 2.98 -4.86
C PHE A 126 1.89 2.91 -3.85
N PRO A 127 0.66 2.49 -4.23
CA PRO A 127 -0.44 2.40 -3.27
C PRO A 127 -0.10 1.56 -2.01
N PRO A 128 0.40 0.32 -2.11
CA PRO A 128 0.73 -0.45 -0.91
C PRO A 128 1.87 0.15 -0.10
N ASN A 129 2.94 0.62 -0.76
CA ASN A 129 4.08 1.19 -0.03
C ASN A 129 3.68 2.47 0.73
N PHE A 130 2.78 3.28 0.15
CA PHE A 130 2.26 4.46 0.83
C PHE A 130 1.45 4.07 2.08
N ILE A 131 0.55 3.10 1.99
CA ILE A 131 -0.23 2.62 3.15
C ILE A 131 0.69 2.01 4.21
N HIS A 132 1.63 1.15 3.84
CA HIS A 132 2.58 0.57 4.80
C HIS A 132 3.41 1.62 5.53
N SER A 133 3.73 2.74 4.88
CA SER A 133 4.45 3.84 5.55
C SER A 133 3.59 4.51 6.63
N LEU A 134 2.26 4.57 6.43
CA LEU A 134 1.32 5.10 7.43
C LEU A 134 1.12 4.10 8.56
N ASP A 135 1.01 2.80 8.25
CA ASP A 135 0.90 1.73 9.26
C ASP A 135 2.16 1.69 10.14
N ALA A 136 3.34 1.83 9.52
CA ALA A 136 4.61 1.94 10.23
C ALA A 136 4.66 3.18 11.13
N ALA A 137 4.16 4.33 10.65
CA ALA A 137 4.07 5.53 11.46
C ALA A 137 3.11 5.37 12.64
N HIS A 138 1.96 4.73 12.44
CA HIS A 138 1.03 4.43 13.52
C HIS A 138 1.64 3.52 14.59
N MET A 139 2.36 2.47 14.18
CA MET A 139 3.13 1.62 15.08
C MET A 139 4.19 2.42 15.86
N MET A 140 4.99 3.23 15.19
CA MET A 140 6.06 4.02 15.83
C MET A 140 5.50 5.03 16.83
N LEU A 141 4.43 5.74 16.47
CA LEU A 141 3.74 6.68 17.37
C LEU A 141 3.18 5.97 18.60
N THR A 142 2.59 4.79 18.41
CA THR A 142 2.09 3.97 19.53
C THR A 142 3.21 3.53 20.45
N ALA A 143 4.35 3.11 19.90
CA ALA A 143 5.53 2.75 20.69
C ALA A 143 6.06 3.92 21.51
N LEU A 144 6.10 5.13 20.92
CA LEU A 144 6.48 6.35 21.64
C LEU A 144 5.53 6.67 22.80
N GLU A 145 4.21 6.52 22.61
CA GLU A 145 3.24 6.70 23.70
C GLU A 145 3.41 5.63 24.79
N CYS A 146 3.62 4.38 24.42
CA CYS A 146 3.81 3.26 25.36
C CYS A 146 5.04 3.48 26.24
N ILE A 147 6.18 3.88 25.65
CA ILE A 147 7.42 4.14 26.38
C ILE A 147 7.32 5.41 27.22
N GLY A 148 6.86 6.52 26.63
CA GLY A 148 6.91 7.84 27.25
C GLY A 148 5.80 8.10 28.27
N THR A 149 4.56 7.73 27.94
CA THR A 149 3.37 8.08 28.74
C THR A 149 2.90 6.89 29.57
N CYS A 150 2.69 5.74 28.93
CA CYS A 150 2.14 4.57 29.61
C CYS A 150 3.16 3.83 30.46
N ARG A 151 4.46 4.03 30.20
CA ARG A 151 5.59 3.34 30.83
C ARG A 151 5.42 1.83 30.80
N MET A 152 5.14 1.30 29.61
CA MET A 152 4.97 -0.13 29.37
C MET A 152 5.86 -0.63 28.23
N ASP A 153 6.17 -1.91 28.26
CA ASP A 153 6.77 -2.61 27.13
C ASP A 153 5.69 -3.00 26.11
N MET A 154 6.02 -2.86 24.83
CA MET A 154 5.21 -3.41 23.73
C MET A 154 6.11 -4.14 22.72
N ALA A 155 5.54 -5.11 22.04
CA ALA A 155 6.10 -5.70 20.84
C ALA A 155 5.11 -5.51 19.68
N ALA A 156 5.62 -5.53 18.45
CA ALA A 156 4.77 -5.44 17.27
C ALA A 156 5.34 -6.25 16.11
N VAL A 157 4.44 -6.84 15.33
CA VAL A 157 4.72 -7.43 14.01
C VAL A 157 3.77 -6.75 13.03
N HIS A 158 4.26 -5.69 12.40
CA HIS A 158 3.47 -4.84 11.50
C HIS A 158 2.20 -4.29 12.15
N ASP A 159 1.04 -4.87 11.82
CA ASP A 159 -0.30 -4.50 12.28
C ASP A 159 -0.79 -5.33 13.48
N SER A 160 0.06 -6.20 14.03
CA SER A 160 -0.20 -6.96 15.25
C SER A 160 0.61 -6.38 16.42
N TYR A 161 -0.06 -6.06 17.53
CA TYR A 161 0.52 -5.36 18.68
C TYR A 161 0.34 -6.15 19.97
N TRP A 162 1.42 -6.35 20.71
CA TRP A 162 1.43 -7.18 21.92
C TRP A 162 1.97 -6.38 23.11
N ALA A 163 1.47 -6.69 24.30
CA ALA A 163 1.99 -6.21 25.58
C ALA A 163 1.71 -7.27 26.66
N HIS A 164 2.20 -7.04 27.87
CA HIS A 164 1.82 -7.85 29.03
C HIS A 164 0.30 -7.79 29.27
N ALA A 165 -0.29 -8.90 29.72
CA ALA A 165 -1.74 -9.07 29.87
C ALA A 165 -2.41 -7.94 30.68
N GLY A 166 -1.75 -7.47 31.76
CA GLY A 166 -2.27 -6.36 32.58
C GLY A 166 -2.27 -4.98 31.90
N CYS A 167 -1.64 -4.85 30.74
CA CYS A 167 -1.49 -3.58 30.02
C CYS A 167 -2.33 -3.51 28.73
N ILE A 168 -3.04 -4.58 28.36
CA ILE A 168 -3.76 -4.67 27.08
C ILE A 168 -4.80 -3.56 26.90
N ASP A 169 -5.56 -3.22 27.95
CA ASP A 169 -6.54 -2.13 27.87
C ASP A 169 -5.87 -0.78 27.60
N THR A 170 -4.70 -0.56 28.21
CA THR A 170 -3.94 0.68 28.03
C THR A 170 -3.31 0.74 26.62
N LEU A 171 -2.79 -0.38 26.12
CA LEU A 171 -2.30 -0.49 24.74
C LEU A 171 -3.43 -0.24 23.72
N ALA A 172 -4.61 -0.82 23.95
CA ALA A 172 -5.75 -0.65 23.06
C ALA A 172 -6.20 0.82 22.97
N VAL A 173 -6.17 1.55 24.10
CA VAL A 173 -6.43 2.99 24.11
C VAL A 173 -5.36 3.76 23.36
N ALA A 174 -4.08 3.49 23.60
CA ALA A 174 -2.97 4.15 22.90
C ALA A 174 -3.06 3.95 21.37
N LEU A 175 -3.32 2.72 20.92
CA LEU A 175 -3.49 2.39 19.50
C LEU A 175 -4.58 3.24 18.84
N ARG A 176 -5.78 3.31 19.44
CA ARG A 176 -6.90 4.10 18.90
C ARG A 176 -6.56 5.59 18.89
N ARG A 177 -5.93 6.11 19.96
CA ARG A 177 -5.52 7.52 20.05
C ARG A 177 -4.52 7.89 18.96
N GLN A 178 -3.47 7.10 18.78
CA GLN A 178 -2.45 7.38 17.77
C GLN A 178 -2.97 7.22 16.35
N PHE A 179 -3.89 6.29 16.11
CA PHE A 179 -4.57 6.19 14.82
C PHE A 179 -5.37 7.46 14.50
N VAL A 180 -6.17 7.92 15.46
CA VAL A 180 -6.94 9.17 15.31
C VAL A 180 -6.02 10.36 15.09
N ALA A 181 -4.94 10.49 15.88
CA ALA A 181 -3.96 11.57 15.73
C ALA A 181 -3.29 11.55 14.34
N LEU A 182 -2.90 10.38 13.85
CA LEU A 182 -2.27 10.24 12.54
C LEU A 182 -3.20 10.70 11.40
N TYR A 183 -4.46 10.25 11.40
CA TYR A 183 -5.41 10.53 10.30
C TYR A 183 -6.15 11.86 10.42
N GLN A 184 -6.03 12.56 11.55
CA GLN A 184 -6.46 13.96 11.66
C GLN A 184 -5.72 14.85 10.66
N HIS A 185 -4.41 14.64 10.51
CA HIS A 185 -3.59 15.28 9.49
C HIS A 185 -3.79 14.56 8.16
N ASN A 186 -4.39 15.21 7.16
CA ASN A 186 -4.81 14.56 5.92
C ASN A 186 -3.62 14.06 5.07
N PRO A 187 -3.28 12.76 5.06
CA PRO A 187 -2.02 12.30 4.43
C PRO A 187 -2.04 12.48 2.91
N LEU A 188 -3.21 12.32 2.28
CA LEU A 188 -3.37 12.51 0.84
C LEU A 188 -3.21 13.98 0.45
N GLN A 189 -3.68 14.90 1.28
CA GLN A 189 -3.49 16.34 1.05
C GLN A 189 -2.03 16.74 1.17
N SER A 190 -1.34 16.26 2.21
CA SER A 190 0.10 16.51 2.39
C SER A 190 0.92 15.97 1.21
N LEU A 191 0.60 14.77 0.73
CA LEU A 191 1.21 14.20 -0.48
C LEU A 191 0.94 15.07 -1.71
N TYR A 192 -0.31 15.53 -1.90
CA TYR A 192 -0.69 16.37 -3.02
C TYR A 192 0.10 17.68 -3.06
N GLU A 193 0.22 18.35 -1.91
CA GLU A 193 0.96 19.59 -1.75
C GLU A 193 2.46 19.37 -2.00
N ASN A 194 3.04 18.30 -1.45
CA ASN A 194 4.44 17.95 -1.67
C ASN A 194 4.76 17.71 -3.15
N VAL A 195 3.91 16.96 -3.86
CA VAL A 195 4.08 16.68 -5.29
C VAL A 195 3.95 17.96 -6.12
N LYS A 196 2.98 18.82 -5.81
CA LYS A 196 2.80 20.11 -6.49
C LYS A 196 3.97 21.06 -6.26
N PHE A 197 4.51 21.09 -5.05
CA PHE A 197 5.68 21.89 -4.72
C PHE A 197 6.93 21.42 -5.47
N ARG A 198 7.16 20.09 -5.53
CA ARG A 198 8.35 19.51 -6.17
C ARG A 198 8.30 19.47 -7.69
N LEU A 199 7.11 19.26 -8.27
CA LEU A 199 6.89 19.06 -9.71
C LEU A 199 5.78 19.98 -10.26
N PRO A 200 5.92 21.31 -10.15
CA PRO A 200 4.82 22.25 -10.43
C PRO A 200 4.28 22.17 -11.86
N GLN A 201 5.14 21.93 -12.85
CA GLN A 201 4.73 21.84 -14.25
C GLN A 201 3.96 20.55 -14.55
N GLN A 202 4.47 19.40 -14.09
CA GLN A 202 3.86 18.10 -14.36
C GLN A 202 2.62 17.86 -13.50
N ALA A 203 2.61 18.39 -12.27
CA ALA A 203 1.47 18.30 -11.35
C ALA A 203 0.36 19.31 -11.66
N ALA A 204 0.50 20.16 -12.69
CA ALA A 204 -0.54 21.12 -13.08
C ALA A 204 -1.88 20.45 -13.41
N GLN A 205 -1.83 19.23 -13.97
CA GLN A 205 -3.01 18.43 -14.31
C GLN A 205 -3.38 17.38 -13.26
N LEU A 206 -2.68 17.33 -12.11
CA LEU A 206 -2.98 16.38 -11.05
C LEU A 206 -4.29 16.77 -10.36
N PRO A 207 -5.36 15.96 -10.45
CA PRO A 207 -6.60 16.25 -9.73
C PRO A 207 -6.36 16.30 -8.22
N PRO A 208 -7.18 17.08 -7.48
CA PRO A 208 -7.13 17.06 -6.02
C PRO A 208 -7.39 15.64 -5.49
N PRO A 209 -6.94 15.32 -4.26
CA PRO A 209 -7.23 14.04 -3.63
C PRO A 209 -8.75 13.79 -3.54
N PRO A 210 -9.19 12.52 -3.50
CA PRO A 210 -10.60 12.18 -3.35
C PRO A 210 -11.21 12.85 -2.12
N ALA A 211 -12.49 13.22 -2.22
CA ALA A 211 -13.21 13.83 -1.11
C ALA A 211 -13.30 12.86 0.08
N ARG A 212 -13.23 13.42 1.30
CA ARG A 212 -13.43 12.64 2.52
C ARG A 212 -14.89 12.19 2.61
N GLY A 213 -15.07 11.00 3.18
CA GLY A 213 -16.40 10.51 3.55
C GLY A 213 -16.98 11.23 4.77
N GLN A 214 -18.09 10.70 5.28
CA GLN A 214 -18.82 11.26 6.42
C GLN A 214 -18.39 10.68 7.78
N LEU A 215 -17.41 9.77 7.80
CA LEU A 215 -16.92 9.14 9.03
C LEU A 215 -16.26 10.19 9.92
N ASP A 216 -16.76 10.33 11.15
CA ASP A 216 -16.03 11.02 12.22
C ASP A 216 -14.97 10.06 12.78
N ILE A 217 -13.70 10.36 12.49
CA ILE A 217 -12.56 9.53 12.89
C ILE A 217 -12.49 9.32 14.41
N ARG A 218 -13.07 10.24 15.21
CA ARG A 218 -13.08 10.12 16.68
C ARG A 218 -13.87 8.92 17.18
N GLN A 219 -14.80 8.39 16.39
CA GLN A 219 -15.53 7.15 16.72
C GLN A 219 -14.61 5.94 16.88
N VAL A 220 -13.39 5.98 16.32
CA VAL A 220 -12.37 4.94 16.52
C VAL A 220 -11.96 4.82 17.98
N LEU A 221 -12.00 5.90 18.77
CA LEU A 221 -11.63 5.88 20.19
C LEU A 221 -12.49 4.92 21.02
N ASP A 222 -13.76 4.79 20.63
CA ASP A 222 -14.74 3.96 21.33
C ASP A 222 -14.96 2.60 20.64
N SER A 223 -14.19 2.28 19.59
CA SER A 223 -14.37 1.05 18.81
C SER A 223 -13.68 -0.15 19.51
N PRO A 224 -14.44 -1.09 20.11
CA PRO A 224 -13.85 -2.20 20.85
C PRO A 224 -13.10 -3.16 19.94
N TYR A 225 -13.49 -3.23 18.66
CA TYR A 225 -13.03 -4.20 17.68
C TYR A 225 -12.04 -3.63 16.67
N PHE A 226 -11.51 -2.44 16.95
CA PHE A 226 -10.53 -1.79 16.08
C PHE A 226 -9.18 -2.53 16.06
N PHE A 227 -8.72 -2.96 17.24
CA PHE A 227 -7.65 -3.93 17.43
C PHE A 227 -8.13 -4.95 18.46
N HIS A 228 -7.81 -6.22 18.23
CA HIS A 228 -8.27 -7.36 19.00
C HIS A 228 -7.10 -8.14 19.59
#